data_AF-A0A1Y4D3C4-F1
#
_entry.id   AF-A0A1Y4D3C4-F1
#
_cell.length_a   1.000
_cell.length_b   1.000
_cell.length_c   1.000
_cell.angle_alpha   90.00
_cell.angle_beta   90.00
_cell.angle_gamma   90.00
#
_symmetry.space_group_name_H-M   'P 1'
#
loop_
_entity.id
_entity.type
_entity.pdbx_description
1 polymer ?
#
loop_
_entity_poly.entity_id
_entity_poly.type
_entity_poly.pdbx_seq_one_letter_code
_entity_poly.pdbx_strand_id
1 'polypeptide(L)'
;MILLPSNSTDFKSFASTVVDEHENSGKSIEDCLVEASEKRKLTPEEIKRLVEKTNTELSLRHLRGDNKKDSFALASSANVIKRTHGDTENKEASVEKTASLPTTRSYNYGDWSLPTVGTMKVAEQHIVSSSEVFQLKKEYEAAKLEKMALEVRLQDNLDWLVKSLQKREAPDFGKFASDAISLYGNTAQLVMVHLANALGKQNIAKVAERAVVDDTSDYMNKVKQVCEDTSALLKQSQLVDQLGQLVDTTKKAIQKAVSC
;
A
#
# COMPACT_ATOMS: atom_id res chain seq x y z
N MET A 1 2.07 12.49 42.94
CA MET A 1 2.60 11.44 42.05
C MET A 1 1.62 10.29 42.09
N ILE A 2 0.66 10.26 41.15
CA ILE A 2 -0.37 9.21 41.12
C ILE A 2 0.24 8.04 40.34
N LEU A 3 0.66 7.01 41.09
CA LEU A 3 1.05 5.72 40.53
C LEU A 3 -0.22 5.00 40.08
N LEU A 4 -0.49 5.01 38.77
CA LEU A 4 -1.48 4.12 38.17
C LEU A 4 -0.98 2.68 38.27
N PRO A 5 -1.82 1.71 38.71
CA PRO A 5 -1.46 0.31 38.77
C PRO A 5 -1.26 -0.22 37.35
N SER A 6 -0.06 -0.70 37.06
CA SER A 6 0.25 -1.46 35.84
C SER A 6 -0.39 -2.84 35.94
N ASN A 7 -1.69 -2.94 35.64
CA ASN A 7 -2.29 -4.22 35.29
C ASN A 7 -1.69 -4.63 33.94
N SER A 8 -0.56 -5.34 33.98
CA SER A 8 0.04 -5.96 32.79
C SER A 8 -0.82 -7.14 32.37
N THR A 9 -1.99 -6.86 31.81
CA THR A 9 -2.83 -7.87 31.19
C THR A 9 -2.03 -8.43 30.02
N ASP A 10 -1.63 -9.70 30.08
CA ASP A 10 -0.90 -10.36 28.99
C ASP A 10 -1.82 -10.55 27.79
N PHE A 11 -1.96 -9.50 26.97
CA PHE A 11 -2.80 -9.50 25.78
C PHE A 11 -2.40 -10.56 24.75
N LYS A 12 -1.18 -11.08 24.82
CA LYS A 12 -0.68 -12.12 23.93
C LYS A 12 -1.27 -13.50 24.25
N SER A 13 -1.27 -13.91 25.52
CA SER A 13 -1.92 -15.17 25.94
C SER A 13 -3.44 -15.06 25.87
N PHE A 14 -3.96 -13.85 26.05
CA PHE A 14 -5.39 -13.61 25.87
C PHE A 14 -5.82 -13.71 24.41
N ALA A 15 -5.06 -13.11 23.48
CA ALA A 15 -5.29 -13.25 22.05
C ALA A 15 -5.24 -14.71 21.57
N SER A 16 -4.28 -15.51 22.05
CA SER A 16 -4.22 -16.93 21.69
C SER A 16 -5.45 -17.70 22.16
N THR A 17 -5.93 -17.42 23.37
CA THR A 17 -7.15 -18.05 23.93
C THR A 17 -8.39 -17.72 23.10
N VAL A 18 -8.51 -16.48 22.61
CA VAL A 18 -9.63 -16.06 21.74
C VAL A 18 -9.57 -16.75 20.38
N VAL A 19 -8.37 -16.93 19.82
CA VAL A 19 -8.19 -17.68 18.56
C VAL A 19 -8.51 -19.17 18.75
N ASP A 20 -8.08 -19.77 19.87
CA ASP A 20 -8.44 -21.16 20.22
C ASP A 20 -9.96 -21.33 20.34
N GLU A 21 -10.66 -20.36 20.95
CA GLU A 21 -12.12 -20.38 21.09
C GLU A 21 -12.81 -20.24 19.73
N HIS A 22 -12.30 -19.40 18.83
CA HIS A 22 -12.79 -19.28 17.45
C HIS A 22 -12.66 -20.59 16.67
N GLU A 23 -11.48 -21.22 16.70
CA GLU A 23 -11.20 -22.47 15.97
C GLU A 23 -12.03 -23.65 16.49
N ASN A 24 -12.31 -23.70 17.80
CA ASN A 24 -13.05 -24.80 18.42
C ASN A 24 -14.58 -24.61 18.41
N SER A 25 -15.08 -23.37 18.42
CA SER A 25 -16.51 -23.09 18.52
C SER A 25 -17.19 -22.80 17.18
N GLY A 26 -16.42 -22.47 16.13
CA GLY A 26 -16.95 -22.06 14.82
C GLY A 26 -17.71 -20.73 14.83
N LYS A 27 -17.67 -19.98 15.95
CA LYS A 27 -18.25 -18.62 16.05
C LYS A 27 -17.39 -17.61 15.31
N SER A 28 -17.93 -16.45 14.96
CA SER A 28 -17.12 -15.38 14.37
C SER A 28 -16.09 -14.86 15.36
N ILE A 29 -14.91 -14.46 14.87
CA ILE A 29 -13.83 -13.91 15.71
C ILE A 29 -14.29 -12.64 16.46
N GLU A 30 -15.22 -11.87 15.87
CA GLU A 30 -15.80 -10.68 16.49
C GLU A 30 -16.68 -11.04 17.69
N ASP A 31 -17.48 -12.11 17.62
CA ASP A 31 -18.33 -12.54 18.73
C ASP A 31 -17.48 -13.07 19.89
N CYS A 32 -16.41 -13.83 19.60
CA CYS A 32 -15.45 -14.27 20.61
C CYS A 32 -14.75 -13.08 21.30
N LEU A 33 -14.39 -12.04 20.54
CA LEU A 33 -13.80 -10.82 21.09
C LEU A 33 -14.78 -10.01 21.94
N VAL A 34 -16.05 -9.94 21.56
CA VAL A 34 -17.11 -9.28 22.36
C VAL A 34 -17.31 -10.01 23.69
N GLU A 35 -17.52 -11.33 23.66
CA GLU A 35 -17.69 -12.13 24.87
C GLU A 35 -16.46 -12.04 25.80
N ALA A 36 -15.26 -12.08 25.24
CA ALA A 36 -14.01 -11.97 25.99
C ALA A 36 -13.83 -10.58 26.62
N SER A 37 -14.23 -9.53 25.91
CA SER A 37 -14.14 -8.14 26.37
C SER A 37 -15.16 -7.81 27.47
N GLU A 38 -16.39 -8.35 27.37
CA GLU A 38 -17.42 -8.21 28.39
C GLU A 38 -17.07 -8.96 29.68
N LYS A 39 -16.57 -10.21 29.56
CA LYS A 39 -16.14 -11.03 30.72
C LYS A 39 -15.08 -10.33 31.57
N ARG A 40 -14.18 -9.57 30.95
CA ARG A 40 -13.09 -8.85 31.64
C ARG A 40 -13.33 -7.36 31.85
N LYS A 41 -14.46 -6.82 31.39
CA LYS A 41 -14.78 -5.38 31.44
C LYS A 41 -13.64 -4.51 30.91
N LEU A 42 -13.12 -4.86 29.73
CA LEU A 42 -11.99 -4.15 29.12
C LEU A 42 -12.39 -2.75 28.67
N THR A 43 -11.46 -1.81 28.74
CA THR A 43 -11.64 -0.46 28.18
C THR A 43 -11.53 -0.46 26.64
N PRO A 44 -12.06 0.56 25.93
CA PRO A 44 -11.97 0.62 24.47
C PRO A 44 -10.55 0.56 23.92
N GLU A 45 -9.57 1.12 24.63
CA GLU A 45 -8.15 1.06 24.23
C GLU A 45 -7.56 -0.35 24.38
N GLU A 46 -7.95 -1.06 25.44
CA GLU A 46 -7.55 -2.45 25.66
C GLU A 46 -8.21 -3.38 24.64
N ILE A 47 -9.45 -3.08 24.22
CA ILE A 47 -10.13 -3.79 23.14
C ILE A 47 -9.41 -3.60 21.81
N LYS A 48 -8.96 -2.38 21.47
CA LYS A 48 -8.14 -2.14 20.25
C LYS A 48 -6.87 -2.99 20.26
N ARG A 49 -6.13 -2.94 21.38
CA ARG A 49 -4.89 -3.72 21.55
C ARG A 49 -5.16 -5.22 21.46
N LEU A 50 -6.25 -5.70 22.05
CA LEU A 50 -6.64 -7.11 21.97
C LEU A 50 -6.98 -7.51 20.53
N VAL A 51 -7.81 -6.73 19.83
CA VAL A 51 -8.19 -7.02 18.44
C VAL A 51 -6.96 -7.08 17.52
N GLU A 52 -6.04 -6.13 17.65
CA GLU A 52 -4.79 -6.14 16.88
C GLU A 52 -3.95 -7.38 17.14
N LYS A 53 -3.81 -7.79 18.42
CA LYS A 53 -3.05 -8.98 18.79
C LYS A 53 -3.74 -10.27 18.34
N THR A 54 -5.06 -10.36 18.45
CA THR A 54 -5.86 -11.50 17.98
C THR A 54 -5.79 -11.62 16.46
N ASN A 55 -5.92 -10.53 15.71
CA ASN A 55 -5.76 -10.53 14.25
C ASN A 55 -4.35 -10.95 13.82
N THR A 56 -3.33 -10.49 14.56
CA THR A 56 -1.94 -10.88 14.31
C THR A 56 -1.72 -12.38 14.57
N GLU A 57 -2.23 -12.90 15.69
CA GLU A 57 -2.09 -14.31 16.06
C GLU A 57 -2.87 -15.22 15.10
N LEU A 58 -4.10 -14.84 14.73
CA LEU A 58 -4.91 -15.55 13.75
C LEU A 58 -4.21 -15.61 12.38
N SER A 59 -3.61 -14.50 11.94
CA SER A 59 -2.82 -14.45 10.71
C SER A 59 -1.57 -15.35 10.79
N LEU A 60 -0.88 -15.37 11.92
CA LEU A 60 0.29 -16.22 12.12
C LEU A 60 -0.08 -17.71 12.13
N ARG A 61 -1.19 -18.10 12.76
CA ARG A 61 -1.67 -19.48 12.73
C ARG A 61 -2.10 -19.91 11.34
N HIS A 62 -2.80 -19.04 10.62
CA HIS A 62 -3.21 -19.31 9.25
C HIS A 62 -2.00 -19.46 8.30
N LEU A 63 -0.95 -18.63 8.47
CA LEU A 63 0.30 -18.76 7.70
C LEU A 63 1.09 -20.04 8.02
N ARG A 64 0.95 -20.57 9.24
CA ARG A 64 1.61 -21.79 9.70
C ARG A 64 0.82 -23.07 9.39
N GLY A 65 -0.49 -22.96 9.16
CA GLY A 65 -1.35 -24.09 8.81
C GLY A 65 -1.17 -24.57 7.37
N ASP A 66 -1.64 -25.78 7.09
CA ASP A 66 -1.54 -26.43 5.77
C ASP A 66 -2.49 -25.82 4.73
N ASN A 67 -3.51 -25.07 5.15
CA ASN A 67 -4.53 -24.48 4.28
C ASN A 67 -4.20 -23.02 3.92
N LYS A 68 -3.14 -22.80 3.14
CA LYS A 68 -2.66 -21.47 2.71
C LYS A 68 -3.56 -20.73 1.70
N LYS A 69 -4.79 -21.21 1.47
CA LYS A 69 -5.73 -20.71 0.44
C LYS A 69 -7.10 -20.30 0.96
N ASP A 70 -7.39 -20.53 2.24
CA ASP A 70 -8.70 -20.19 2.79
C ASP A 70 -8.71 -18.71 3.22
N SER A 71 -9.64 -17.91 2.68
CA SER A 71 -9.83 -16.54 3.13
C SER A 71 -10.46 -16.55 4.53
N PHE A 72 -9.85 -15.83 5.47
CA PHE A 72 -10.41 -15.66 6.82
C PHE A 72 -10.76 -14.18 7.06
N ALA A 73 -11.84 -13.96 7.82
CA ALA A 73 -12.32 -12.63 8.15
C ALA A 73 -11.58 -12.11 9.39
N LEU A 74 -10.95 -10.94 9.26
CA LEU A 74 -10.33 -10.23 10.39
C LEU A 74 -11.40 -9.46 11.18
N ALA A 75 -11.21 -9.38 12.50
CA ALA A 75 -12.10 -8.61 13.36
C ALA A 75 -11.84 -7.11 13.22
N SER A 76 -12.91 -6.31 13.16
CA SER A 76 -12.82 -4.85 13.27
C SER A 76 -12.89 -4.40 14.73
N SER A 77 -11.89 -3.63 15.18
CA SER A 77 -11.87 -3.08 16.54
C SER A 77 -13.04 -2.12 16.78
N ALA A 78 -13.47 -1.40 15.74
CA ALA A 78 -14.63 -0.51 15.81
C ALA A 78 -15.94 -1.28 16.04
N ASN A 79 -16.12 -2.43 15.40
CA ASN A 79 -17.31 -3.26 15.57
C ASN A 79 -17.39 -3.86 16.99
N VAL A 80 -16.26 -4.35 17.51
CA VAL A 80 -16.18 -4.92 18.86
C VAL A 80 -16.41 -3.86 19.93
N ILE A 81 -15.84 -2.64 19.77
CA ILE A 81 -16.09 -1.52 20.69
C ILE A 81 -17.55 -1.10 20.65
N LYS A 82 -18.14 -0.98 19.45
CA LYS A 82 -19.54 -0.59 19.28
C LYS A 82 -20.49 -1.57 19.98
N ARG A 83 -20.21 -2.88 19.89
CA ARG A 83 -21.03 -3.93 20.53
C ARG A 83 -20.86 -3.99 22.05
N THR A 84 -19.67 -3.68 22.58
CA THR A 84 -19.37 -3.81 24.02
C THR A 84 -19.64 -2.54 24.83
N HIS A 85 -19.53 -1.35 24.21
CA HIS A 85 -19.60 -0.06 24.91
C HIS A 85 -20.72 0.87 24.40
N GLY A 86 -21.45 0.48 23.35
CA GLY A 86 -22.45 1.33 22.70
C GLY A 86 -21.83 2.51 21.93
N ASP A 87 -22.63 3.20 21.10
CA ASP A 87 -22.16 4.27 20.22
C ASP A 87 -21.54 5.45 21.00
N THR A 88 -20.23 5.39 21.23
CA THR A 88 -19.41 6.60 21.35
C THR A 88 -19.10 7.08 19.93
N GLU A 89 -19.75 8.16 19.53
CA GLU A 89 -19.60 8.83 18.24
C GLU A 89 -18.15 8.90 17.77
N ASN A 90 -17.83 8.10 16.74
CA ASN A 90 -16.93 8.51 15.68
C ASN A 90 -17.39 7.81 14.40
N LYS A 91 -17.99 8.59 13.51
CA LYS A 91 -18.38 8.17 12.17
C LYS A 91 -17.11 7.89 11.36
N GLU A 92 -16.72 6.63 11.28
CA GLU A 92 -16.02 6.11 10.10
C GLU A 92 -16.81 4.94 9.55
N ALA A 93 -17.06 5.04 8.24
CA ALA A 93 -17.96 4.21 7.48
C ALA A 93 -17.56 2.73 7.51
N SER A 94 -18.57 1.87 7.60
CA SER A 94 -18.46 0.44 7.35
C SER A 94 -17.83 0.20 5.98
N VAL A 95 -16.64 -0.41 5.96
CA VAL A 95 -16.10 -1.06 4.77
C VAL A 95 -15.99 -2.54 5.11
N GLU A 96 -16.97 -3.32 4.64
CA GLU A 96 -16.84 -4.76 4.52
C GLU A 96 -15.64 -5.06 3.62
N LYS A 97 -14.53 -5.55 4.20
CA LYS A 97 -13.39 -6.08 3.45
C LYS A 97 -13.50 -7.60 3.40
N THR A 98 -14.24 -8.11 2.43
CA THR A 98 -14.05 -9.47 1.93
C THR A 98 -12.79 -9.50 1.07
N ALA A 99 -11.75 -10.21 1.52
CA ALA A 99 -10.58 -10.52 0.71
C ALA A 99 -10.92 -11.68 -0.23
N SER A 100 -11.16 -11.37 -1.51
CA SER A 100 -11.09 -12.35 -2.60
C SER A 100 -9.77 -12.19 -3.33
N LEU A 101 -9.03 -13.30 -3.43
CA LEU A 101 -7.86 -13.42 -4.29
C LEU A 101 -8.30 -13.31 -5.76
N PRO A 102 -7.75 -12.41 -6.56
CA PRO A 102 -8.01 -12.42 -7.99
C PRO A 102 -7.25 -13.57 -8.65
N THR A 103 -8.03 -14.49 -9.21
CA THR A 103 -7.58 -15.53 -10.15
C THR A 103 -6.87 -14.88 -11.33
N THR A 104 -5.69 -15.42 -11.64
CA THR A 104 -4.80 -15.02 -12.74
C THR A 104 -5.35 -15.29 -14.16
N ARG A 105 -4.81 -14.49 -15.10
CA ARG A 105 -4.82 -14.51 -16.58
C ARG A 105 -5.99 -13.76 -17.23
N SER A 106 -5.74 -12.76 -18.08
CA SER A 106 -4.94 -12.84 -19.31
C SER A 106 -4.08 -11.60 -19.57
N TYR A 107 -2.88 -11.82 -20.11
CA TYR A 107 -2.01 -10.77 -20.62
C TYR A 107 -2.63 -10.08 -21.84
N ASN A 108 -2.58 -8.75 -21.85
CA ASN A 108 -2.38 -7.97 -23.07
C ASN A 108 -1.37 -6.87 -22.73
N TYR A 109 -0.19 -6.97 -23.34
CA TYR A 109 0.82 -5.93 -23.32
C TYR A 109 0.46 -4.88 -24.39
N GLY A 110 0.36 -3.63 -23.97
CA GLY A 110 0.06 -2.48 -24.84
C GLY A 110 -0.86 -1.50 -24.11
N ASP A 111 -0.41 -0.26 -23.98
CA ASP A 111 -1.02 0.87 -23.26
C ASP A 111 -1.01 0.85 -21.73
N TRP A 112 -0.13 1.69 -21.19
CA TRP A 112 -0.23 2.26 -19.85
C TRP A 112 -1.52 3.09 -19.76
N SER A 113 -2.62 2.49 -19.28
CA SER A 113 -3.78 3.23 -18.83
C SER A 113 -4.08 2.89 -17.37
N LEU A 114 -4.06 3.93 -16.53
CA LEU A 114 -4.39 3.86 -15.11
C LEU A 114 -5.92 3.92 -14.92
N PRO A 115 -6.46 3.28 -13.88
CA PRO A 115 -7.90 3.20 -13.64
C PRO A 115 -8.49 4.56 -13.29
N THR A 116 -9.44 5.02 -14.11
CA THR A 116 -10.23 6.22 -13.88
C THR A 116 -11.31 5.96 -12.83
N VAL A 117 -11.25 6.59 -11.65
CA VAL A 117 -12.40 6.62 -10.73
C VAL A 117 -12.47 7.94 -9.96
N GLY A 118 -13.68 8.51 -9.93
CA GLY A 118 -14.19 9.27 -8.80
C GLY A 118 -14.43 10.75 -9.06
N THR A 119 -15.63 11.09 -9.54
CA THR A 119 -16.14 12.46 -9.60
C THR A 119 -16.20 13.08 -8.20
N MET A 120 -15.33 14.06 -7.94
CA MET A 120 -15.43 14.93 -6.75
C MET A 120 -16.41 16.07 -7.01
N LYS A 121 -17.31 16.28 -6.04
CA LYS A 121 -18.35 17.32 -6.04
C LYS A 121 -17.71 18.71 -5.99
N VAL A 122 -18.18 19.55 -6.89
CA VAL A 122 -17.81 20.96 -7.09
C VAL A 122 -18.31 21.79 -5.90
N ALA A 123 -17.40 22.51 -5.25
CA ALA A 123 -17.72 23.61 -4.35
C ALA A 123 -17.55 24.95 -5.09
N GLU A 124 -18.65 25.71 -5.09
CA GLU A 124 -18.84 27.17 -5.21
C GLU A 124 -18.00 28.03 -6.18
N GLN A 125 -18.73 28.81 -6.97
CA GLN A 125 -18.25 29.75 -7.99
C GLN A 125 -17.41 30.88 -7.39
N HIS A 126 -16.11 30.67 -7.26
CA HIS A 126 -15.15 31.76 -7.27
C HIS A 126 -14.99 32.25 -8.72
N ILE A 127 -15.05 33.57 -8.95
CA ILE A 127 -14.65 34.16 -10.23
C ILE A 127 -13.14 33.94 -10.33
N VAL A 128 -12.73 32.87 -11.02
CA VAL A 128 -11.32 32.54 -11.23
C VAL A 128 -10.74 33.59 -12.16
N SER A 129 -9.73 34.32 -11.70
CA SER A 129 -9.10 35.36 -12.51
C SER A 129 -8.36 34.73 -13.70
N SER A 130 -8.31 35.39 -14.85
CA SER A 130 -7.53 34.92 -16.02
C SER A 130 -6.05 34.67 -15.67
N SER A 131 -5.54 35.41 -14.68
CA SER A 131 -4.19 35.24 -14.12
C SER A 131 -4.02 33.91 -13.40
N GLU A 132 -5.00 33.48 -12.59
CA GLU A 132 -4.98 32.19 -11.90
C GLU A 132 -4.97 31.02 -12.89
N VAL A 133 -5.73 31.11 -13.98
CA VAL A 133 -5.75 30.05 -15.03
C VAL A 133 -4.41 29.96 -15.74
N PHE A 134 -3.80 31.10 -16.06
CA PHE A 134 -2.48 31.12 -16.68
C PHE A 134 -1.42 30.53 -15.76
N GLN A 135 -1.47 30.83 -14.47
CA GLN A 135 -0.56 30.31 -13.47
C GLN A 135 -0.73 28.80 -13.25
N LEU A 136 -1.97 28.33 -13.13
CA LEU A 136 -2.29 26.91 -13.01
C LEU A 136 -1.84 26.11 -14.24
N LYS A 137 -2.03 26.68 -15.45
CA LYS A 137 -1.54 26.06 -16.69
C LYS A 137 -0.02 26.00 -16.75
N LYS A 138 0.67 27.06 -16.30
CA LYS A 138 2.13 27.09 -16.21
C LYS A 138 2.65 26.02 -15.25
N GLU A 139 2.01 25.86 -14.09
CA GLU A 139 2.35 24.83 -13.10
C GLU A 139 2.10 23.42 -13.65
N TYR A 140 0.99 23.21 -14.37
CA TYR A 140 0.69 21.94 -15.04
C TYR A 140 1.75 21.57 -16.08
N GLU A 141 2.14 22.49 -16.97
CA GLU A 141 3.18 22.23 -17.97
C GLU A 141 4.55 22.00 -17.32
N ALA A 142 4.88 22.73 -16.26
CA ALA A 142 6.11 22.52 -15.49
C ALA A 142 6.14 21.12 -14.86
N ALA A 143 5.06 20.71 -14.21
CA ALA A 143 4.93 19.39 -13.60
C ALA A 143 5.04 18.26 -14.63
N LYS A 144 4.48 18.47 -15.83
CA LYS A 144 4.56 17.53 -16.94
C LYS A 144 5.99 17.38 -17.48
N LEU A 145 6.72 18.49 -17.63
CA LEU A 145 8.13 18.46 -18.03
C LEU A 145 9.01 17.77 -16.99
N GLU A 146 8.75 18.02 -15.71
CA GLU A 146 9.46 17.35 -14.61
C GLU A 146 9.17 15.85 -14.58
N LYS A 147 7.90 15.44 -14.79
CA LYS A 147 7.54 14.02 -14.95
C LYS A 147 8.33 13.40 -16.09
N MET A 148 8.34 14.03 -17.27
CA MET A 148 9.08 13.55 -18.43
C MET A 148 10.58 13.40 -18.14
N ALA A 149 11.18 14.35 -17.43
CA ALA A 149 12.60 14.27 -17.04
C ALA A 149 12.88 13.08 -16.10
N LEU A 150 11.96 12.78 -15.18
CA LEU A 150 12.05 11.61 -14.31
C LEU A 150 11.90 10.29 -15.09
N GLU A 151 10.99 10.23 -16.07
CA GLU A 151 10.82 9.04 -16.93
C GLU A 151 12.10 8.73 -17.71
N VAL A 152 12.71 9.74 -18.32
CA VAL A 152 13.97 9.59 -19.06
C VAL A 152 15.08 9.09 -18.14
N ARG A 153 15.23 9.70 -16.96
CA ARG A 153 16.24 9.27 -15.97
C ARG A 153 16.02 7.82 -15.51
N LEU A 154 14.77 7.46 -15.23
CA LEU A 154 14.41 6.10 -14.83
C LEU A 154 14.78 5.10 -15.93
N GLN A 155 14.46 5.41 -17.18
CA GLN A 155 14.80 4.58 -18.33
C GLN A 155 16.31 4.43 -18.51
N ASP A 156 17.08 5.52 -18.43
CA ASP A 156 18.54 5.48 -18.50
C ASP A 156 19.14 4.58 -17.41
N ASN A 157 18.59 4.66 -16.20
CA ASN A 157 19.03 3.86 -15.07
C ASN A 157 18.70 2.38 -15.24
N LEU A 158 17.52 2.05 -15.78
CA LEU A 158 17.12 0.69 -16.11
C LEU A 158 17.97 0.11 -17.25
N ASP A 159 18.20 0.87 -18.30
CA ASP A 159 19.04 0.47 -19.43
C ASP A 159 20.48 0.19 -18.99
N TRP A 160 21.02 1.02 -18.09
CA TRP A 160 22.32 0.76 -17.50
C TRP A 160 22.35 -0.55 -16.72
N LEU A 161 21.31 -0.86 -15.93
CA LEU A 161 21.21 -2.10 -15.18
C LEU A 161 21.12 -3.31 -16.10
N VAL A 162 20.28 -3.25 -17.15
CA VAL A 162 20.15 -4.32 -18.15
C VAL A 162 21.51 -4.57 -18.83
N LYS A 163 22.15 -3.53 -19.36
CA LYS A 163 23.46 -3.64 -20.03
C LYS A 163 24.53 -4.19 -19.09
N SER A 164 24.54 -3.77 -17.83
CA SER A 164 25.54 -4.21 -16.86
C SER A 164 25.32 -5.66 -16.41
N LEU A 165 24.06 -6.09 -16.27
CA LEU A 165 23.70 -7.47 -15.90
C LEU A 165 23.79 -8.48 -17.05
N GLN A 166 23.92 -8.03 -18.30
CA GLN A 166 24.23 -8.87 -19.46
C GLN A 166 25.74 -9.16 -19.62
N LYS A 167 26.61 -8.45 -18.88
CA LYS A 167 28.06 -8.67 -18.94
C LYS A 167 28.42 -10.05 -18.40
N ARG A 168 29.52 -10.63 -18.91
CA ARG A 168 30.00 -11.98 -18.55
C ARG A 168 30.38 -12.12 -17.06
N GLU A 169 30.71 -11.01 -16.41
CA GLU A 169 31.09 -10.93 -14.98
C GLU A 169 29.97 -10.37 -14.09
N ALA A 170 28.72 -10.37 -14.58
CA ALA A 170 27.59 -9.86 -13.81
C ALA A 170 27.32 -10.72 -12.56
N PRO A 171 26.82 -10.10 -11.47
CA PRO A 171 26.38 -10.86 -10.30
C PRO A 171 25.25 -11.83 -10.67
N ASP A 172 25.14 -12.92 -9.90
CA ASP A 172 24.02 -13.84 -10.01
C ASP A 172 22.72 -13.06 -9.79
N PHE A 173 21.88 -13.01 -10.82
CA PHE A 173 20.65 -12.23 -10.82
C PHE A 173 19.66 -12.66 -9.72
N GLY A 174 19.61 -13.95 -9.39
CA GLY A 174 18.73 -14.44 -8.33
C GLY A 174 19.19 -13.94 -6.95
N LYS A 175 20.50 -13.92 -6.71
CA LYS A 175 21.07 -13.35 -5.47
C LYS A 175 20.85 -11.83 -5.42
N PHE A 176 21.23 -11.14 -6.48
CA PHE A 176 21.07 -9.69 -6.62
C PHE A 176 19.62 -9.24 -6.43
N ALA A 177 18.65 -9.93 -7.04
CA ALA A 177 17.24 -9.59 -6.89
C ALA A 177 16.74 -9.82 -5.46
N SER A 178 17.16 -10.91 -4.80
CA SER A 178 16.82 -11.17 -3.40
C SER A 178 17.38 -10.10 -2.46
N ASP A 179 18.62 -9.69 -2.71
CA ASP A 179 19.34 -8.66 -1.96
C ASP A 179 18.66 -7.28 -2.13
N ALA A 180 18.32 -6.92 -3.37
CA ALA A 180 17.59 -5.69 -3.69
C ALA A 180 16.20 -5.64 -3.07
N ILE A 181 15.45 -6.74 -3.11
CA ILE A 181 14.12 -6.82 -2.51
C ILE A 181 14.21 -6.75 -0.98
N SER A 182 15.22 -7.37 -0.38
CA SER A 182 15.43 -7.31 1.07
C SER A 182 15.70 -5.87 1.56
N LEU A 183 16.41 -5.06 0.76
CA LEU A 183 16.75 -3.68 1.13
C LEU A 183 15.66 -2.65 0.80
N TYR A 184 15.02 -2.75 -0.36
CA TYR A 184 14.10 -1.73 -0.86
C TYR A 184 12.63 -2.20 -0.97
N GLY A 185 12.35 -3.43 -0.54
CA GLY A 185 11.01 -4.00 -0.43
C GLY A 185 10.26 -4.08 -1.77
N ASN A 186 8.97 -3.75 -1.71
CA ASN A 186 8.04 -3.92 -2.85
C ASN A 186 8.43 -3.10 -4.09
N THR A 187 9.04 -1.93 -3.91
CA THR A 187 9.45 -1.09 -5.05
C THR A 187 10.56 -1.78 -5.84
N ALA A 188 11.56 -2.37 -5.16
CA ALA A 188 12.58 -3.17 -5.84
C ALA A 188 12.00 -4.43 -6.48
N GLN A 189 10.97 -5.04 -5.91
CA GLN A 189 10.34 -6.22 -6.52
C GLN A 189 9.81 -5.90 -7.93
N LEU A 190 9.13 -4.75 -8.10
CA LEU A 190 8.64 -4.32 -9.42
C LEU A 190 9.79 -4.12 -10.42
N VAL A 191 10.86 -3.46 -9.97
CA VAL A 191 12.07 -3.23 -10.78
C VAL A 191 12.73 -4.55 -11.16
N MET A 192 12.87 -5.48 -10.21
CA MET A 192 13.48 -6.78 -10.44
C MET A 192 12.66 -7.65 -11.40
N VAL A 193 11.32 -7.59 -11.35
CA VAL A 193 10.46 -8.26 -12.34
C VAL A 193 10.69 -7.70 -13.74
N HIS A 194 10.80 -6.38 -13.87
CA HIS A 194 11.06 -5.75 -15.15
C HIS A 194 12.43 -6.14 -15.71
N LEU A 195 13.48 -6.10 -14.87
CA LEU A 195 14.83 -6.53 -15.25
C LEU A 195 14.88 -8.03 -15.59
N ALA A 196 14.15 -8.87 -14.85
CA ALA A 196 14.06 -10.30 -15.12
C ALA A 196 13.51 -10.55 -16.53
N ASN A 197 12.43 -9.85 -16.89
CA ASN A 197 11.84 -9.93 -18.23
C ASN A 197 12.79 -9.43 -19.31
N ALA A 198 13.44 -8.28 -19.10
CA ALA A 198 14.40 -7.70 -20.06
C ALA A 198 15.64 -8.59 -20.28
N LEU A 199 16.05 -9.34 -19.26
CA LEU A 199 17.18 -10.26 -19.30
C LEU A 199 16.79 -11.68 -19.74
N GLY A 200 15.50 -11.95 -19.99
CA GLY A 200 15.00 -13.29 -20.32
C GLY A 200 15.11 -14.30 -19.17
N LYS A 201 15.20 -13.82 -17.91
CA LYS A 201 15.36 -14.64 -16.71
C LYS A 201 13.99 -14.85 -16.07
N GLN A 202 13.50 -16.10 -16.00
CA GLN A 202 12.18 -16.39 -15.41
C GLN A 202 12.21 -16.72 -13.91
N ASN A 203 13.39 -16.78 -13.29
CA ASN A 203 13.54 -17.16 -11.89
C ASN A 203 14.03 -15.98 -11.06
N ILE A 204 13.10 -15.13 -10.63
CA ILE A 204 13.32 -14.34 -9.42
C ILE A 204 13.15 -15.35 -8.29
N ALA A 205 14.26 -15.80 -7.69
CA ALA A 205 14.21 -16.76 -6.60
C ALA A 205 13.22 -16.26 -5.54
N LYS A 206 12.43 -17.19 -4.97
CA LYS A 206 11.51 -16.90 -3.87
C LYS A 206 12.28 -16.07 -2.84
N VAL A 207 11.78 -14.87 -2.60
CA VAL A 207 12.36 -13.86 -1.70
C VAL A 207 12.69 -14.53 -0.38
N ALA A 208 13.96 -14.87 -0.19
CA ALA A 208 14.49 -15.24 1.11
C ALA A 208 15.02 -13.93 1.67
N GLU A 209 14.33 -13.37 2.66
CA GLU A 209 14.87 -12.26 3.44
C GLU A 209 16.26 -12.66 3.95
N ARG A 210 17.29 -11.97 3.49
CA ARG A 210 18.67 -12.22 3.93
C ARG A 210 19.03 -11.23 5.03
N ALA A 211 19.59 -11.77 6.11
CA ALA A 211 19.99 -10.99 7.29
C ALA A 211 21.18 -10.04 7.03
N VAL A 212 21.98 -10.29 6.00
CA VAL A 212 23.13 -9.47 5.62
C VAL A 212 23.12 -9.28 4.12
N VAL A 213 23.08 -8.02 3.69
CA VAL A 213 23.14 -7.61 2.28
C VAL A 213 24.24 -6.57 2.13
N ASP A 214 25.06 -6.71 1.09
CA ASP A 214 26.05 -5.70 0.72
C ASP A 214 25.38 -4.58 -0.09
N ASP A 215 25.23 -3.42 0.55
CA ASP A 215 24.61 -2.22 -0.03
C ASP A 215 25.63 -1.29 -0.73
N THR A 216 26.92 -1.63 -0.69
CA THR A 216 27.98 -0.73 -1.19
C THR A 216 28.26 -0.86 -2.69
N SER A 217 27.73 -1.90 -3.33
CA SER A 217 27.99 -2.15 -4.76
C SER A 217 27.31 -1.12 -5.68
N ASP A 218 27.97 -0.80 -6.80
CA ASP A 218 27.44 0.12 -7.82
C ASP A 218 26.08 -0.31 -8.36
N TYR A 219 25.84 -1.61 -8.46
CA TYR A 219 24.55 -2.17 -8.87
C TYR A 219 23.45 -1.84 -7.86
N MET A 220 23.73 -1.96 -6.56
CA MET A 220 22.75 -1.71 -5.49
C MET A 220 22.48 -0.21 -5.33
N ASN A 221 23.50 0.63 -5.47
CA ASN A 221 23.34 2.08 -5.58
C ASN A 221 22.46 2.46 -6.77
N LYS A 222 22.59 1.77 -7.91
CA LYS A 222 21.75 2.04 -9.07
C LYS A 222 20.31 1.58 -8.87
N VAL A 223 20.09 0.42 -8.24
CA VAL A 223 18.74 -0.03 -7.86
C VAL A 223 18.08 0.95 -6.91
N LYS A 224 18.81 1.49 -5.94
CA LYS A 224 18.32 2.55 -5.06
C LYS A 224 17.80 3.73 -5.85
N GLN A 225 18.61 4.25 -6.77
CA GLN A 225 18.23 5.37 -7.65
C GLN A 225 16.96 5.05 -8.45
N VAL A 226 16.87 3.85 -9.05
CA VAL A 226 15.67 3.42 -9.78
C VAL A 226 14.44 3.36 -8.86
N CYS A 227 14.58 2.87 -7.62
CA CYS A 227 13.47 2.81 -6.68
C CYS A 227 13.02 4.21 -6.21
N GLU A 228 13.96 5.11 -5.97
CA GLU A 228 13.70 6.52 -5.64
C GLU A 228 13.03 7.25 -6.80
N ASP A 229 13.56 7.13 -8.03
CA ASP A 229 13.00 7.70 -9.25
C ASP A 229 11.59 7.16 -9.52
N THR A 230 11.35 5.86 -9.35
CA THR A 230 10.02 5.25 -9.50
C THR A 230 9.02 5.82 -8.49
N SER A 231 9.45 5.99 -7.23
CA SER A 231 8.61 6.56 -6.18
C SER A 231 8.32 8.05 -6.43
N ALA A 232 9.29 8.80 -6.92
CA ALA A 232 9.15 10.19 -7.31
C ALA A 232 8.21 10.34 -8.52
N LEU A 233 8.35 9.48 -9.53
CA LEU A 233 7.50 9.45 -10.70
C LEU A 233 6.02 9.21 -10.34
N LEU A 234 5.75 8.28 -9.44
CA LEU A 234 4.40 8.01 -8.94
C LEU A 234 3.76 9.25 -8.33
N LYS A 235 4.49 9.96 -7.46
CA LYS A 235 4.01 11.22 -6.86
C LYS A 235 3.79 12.30 -7.91
N GLN A 236 4.74 12.44 -8.84
CA GLN A 236 4.64 13.46 -9.89
C GLN A 236 3.48 13.18 -10.85
N SER A 237 3.21 11.92 -11.17
CA SER A 237 2.05 11.56 -12.00
C SER A 237 0.73 11.91 -11.31
N GLN A 238 0.61 11.65 -10.00
CA GLN A 238 -0.58 12.04 -9.24
C GLN A 238 -0.78 13.56 -9.27
N LEU A 239 0.30 14.34 -9.14
CA LEU A 239 0.25 15.80 -9.18
C LEU A 239 -0.16 16.32 -10.57
N VAL A 240 0.38 15.74 -11.64
CA VAL A 240 -0.02 16.07 -13.03
C VAL A 240 -1.50 15.77 -13.25
N ASP A 241 -2.00 14.63 -12.77
CA ASP A 241 -3.41 14.26 -12.90
C ASP A 241 -4.33 15.23 -12.14
N GLN A 242 -3.96 15.62 -10.92
CA GLN A 242 -4.69 16.60 -10.11
C GLN A 242 -4.73 17.98 -10.77
N LEU A 243 -3.58 18.48 -11.23
CA LEU A 243 -3.50 19.76 -11.93
C LEU A 243 -4.27 19.74 -13.25
N GLY A 244 -4.23 18.63 -13.99
CA GLY A 244 -5.00 18.45 -15.22
C GLY A 244 -6.51 18.57 -14.97
N GLN A 245 -7.02 17.91 -13.93
CA GLN A 245 -8.42 18.03 -13.53
C GLN A 245 -8.80 19.46 -13.13
N LEU A 246 -7.92 20.15 -12.39
CA LEU A 246 -8.14 21.55 -11.99
C LEU A 246 -8.16 22.49 -13.20
N VAL A 247 -7.25 22.31 -14.17
CA VAL A 247 -7.25 23.09 -15.42
C VAL A 247 -8.56 22.87 -16.19
N ASP A 248 -9.00 21.61 -16.33
CA ASP A 248 -10.21 21.27 -17.09
C ASP A 248 -11.49 21.77 -16.43
N THR A 249 -11.60 21.64 -15.10
CA THR A 249 -12.75 22.15 -14.34
C THR A 249 -12.82 23.67 -14.40
N THR A 250 -11.68 24.35 -14.25
CA THR A 250 -11.59 25.81 -14.35
C THR A 250 -11.95 26.31 -15.74
N LYS A 251 -11.45 25.64 -16.79
CA LYS A 251 -11.78 25.97 -18.19
C LYS A 251 -13.28 25.84 -18.47
N LYS A 252 -13.91 24.77 -17.98
CA LYS A 252 -15.36 24.56 -18.09
C LYS A 252 -16.16 25.63 -17.33
N ALA A 253 -15.70 26.02 -16.14
CA ALA A 253 -16.34 27.08 -15.35
C ALA A 253 -16.32 28.43 -16.09
N ILE A 254 -15.18 28.79 -16.69
CA ILE A 254 -15.05 30.01 -17.49
C ILE A 254 -15.93 29.96 -18.74
N GLN A 255 -15.93 28.85 -19.48
CA GLN A 255 -16.80 28.69 -20.65
C GLN A 255 -18.27 28.88 -20.29
N LYS A 256 -18.71 28.33 -19.16
CA LYS A 256 -20.07 28.51 -18.65
C LYS A 256 -20.36 29.96 -18.29
N ALA A 257 -19.42 30.65 -17.62
CA ALA A 257 -19.57 32.06 -17.23
C ALA A 257 -19.61 33.02 -18.43
N VAL A 258 -18.90 32.71 -19.52
CA VAL A 258 -18.92 33.50 -20.77
C VAL A 258 -20.17 33.24 -21.61
N SER A 259 -20.82 32.08 -21.43
CA SER A 259 -22.05 31.71 -22.14
C SER A 259 -23.36 32.17 -21.48
N CYS A 260 -23.28 32.79 -20.29
CA CYS A 260 -24.41 33.37 -19.56
C CYS A 260 -24.39 34.90 -19.70
#